data_AF-A0A9X1XVJ6-F1
#
_entry.id   AF-A0A9X1XVJ6-F1
#
_cell.length_a   1.000
_cell.length_b   1.000
_cell.length_c   1.000
_cell.angle_alpha   90.00
_cell.angle_beta   90.00
_cell.angle_gamma   90.00
#
_symmetry.space_group_name_H-M   'P 1'
#
loop_
_entity.id
_entity.type
_entity.pdbx_description
1 polymer ?
#
loop_
_entity_poly.entity_id
_entity_poly.type
_entity_poly.pdbx_seq_one_letter_code
_entity_poly.pdbx_strand_id
1 'polypeptide(L)' 'MKITKKITGSLLVFFMGIMSMVAETPPSPPMGSPRALPPPPPPRGFPIDDNIYILLVIALLFGAYIVYESKFKTKTPI' A
#
# COMPACT_ATOMS: atom_id res chain seq x y z
N MET A 1 2.38 25.94 -2.12
CA MET A 1 1.54 25.03 -2.95
C MET A 1 2.16 24.62 -4.29
N LYS A 2 3.09 25.37 -4.89
CA LYS A 2 3.70 24.96 -6.18
C LYS A 2 4.68 23.79 -6.05
N ILE A 3 5.49 23.77 -4.99
CA ILE A 3 6.48 22.71 -4.73
C ILE A 3 5.81 21.43 -4.22
N THR A 4 4.81 21.54 -3.34
CA THR A 4 4.05 20.38 -2.86
C THR A 4 3.32 19.65 -3.99
N LYS A 5 2.69 20.37 -4.94
CA LYS A 5 2.07 19.73 -6.12
C LYS A 5 3.08 18.98 -7.00
N LYS A 6 4.31 19.51 -7.16
CA LYS A 6 5.39 18.85 -7.92
C LYS A 6 5.88 17.58 -7.21
N ILE A 7 6.05 17.65 -5.89
CA ILE A 7 6.45 16.50 -5.07
C ILE A 7 5.37 15.42 -5.11
N THR A 8 4.09 15.78 -4.98
CA THR A 8 2.97 14.83 -5.07
C THR A 8 2.91 14.13 -6.43
N GLY A 9 3.09 14.88 -7.53
CA GLY A 9 3.15 14.28 -8.87
C GLY A 9 4.33 13.33 -9.05
N SER A 10 5.51 13.72 -8.58
CA SER A 10 6.72 12.89 -8.64
C SER A 10 6.56 11.60 -7.83
N LEU A 11 5.93 11.67 -6.67
CA LEU A 11 5.72 10.52 -5.79
C LEU A 11 4.73 9.52 -6.41
N LEU A 12 3.67 10.00 -7.07
CA LEU A 12 2.69 9.16 -7.75
C LEU A 12 3.32 8.35 -8.88
N VAL A 13 4.14 9.00 -9.71
CA VAL A 13 4.85 8.36 -10.85
C VAL A 13 5.84 7.30 -10.33
N PHE A 14 6.54 7.60 -9.25
CA PHE A 14 7.47 6.67 -8.61
C PHE A 14 6.76 5.37 -8.15
N PHE A 15 5.62 5.49 -7.47
CA PHE A 15 4.86 4.31 -7.02
C PHE A 15 4.25 3.51 -8.17
N MET A 16 3.76 4.16 -9.24
CA MET A 16 3.31 3.44 -10.44
C MET A 16 4.44 2.64 -11.09
N GLY A 17 5.65 3.19 -11.15
CA GLY A 17 6.82 2.51 -11.72
C GLY A 17 7.16 1.21 -10.98
N ILE A 18 7.10 1.24 -9.64
CA ILE A 18 7.34 0.05 -8.81
C ILE A 18 6.28 -1.01 -9.06
N MET A 19 5.00 -0.63 -9.15
CA MET A 19 3.90 -1.58 -9.38
C MET A 19 4.02 -2.26 -10.75
N SER A 20 4.48 -1.55 -11.79
CA SER A 20 4.74 -2.15 -13.10
C SER A 20 5.92 -3.13 -13.10
N MET A 21 6.91 -2.95 -12.23
CA MET A 21 8.03 -3.90 -12.09
C MET A 21 7.66 -5.15 -11.28
N VAL A 22 6.72 -5.01 -10.33
CA VAL A 22 6.25 -6.12 -9.49
C VAL A 22 5.11 -6.90 -10.15
N ALA A 23 4.41 -6.31 -11.13
CA ALA A 23 3.37 -6.99 -11.86
C ALA A 23 3.94 -8.12 -12.74
N GLU A 24 3.81 -9.36 -12.28
CA GLU A 24 4.06 -10.54 -13.09
C GLU A 24 3.01 -10.64 -14.21
N THR A 25 3.45 -10.91 -15.43
CA THR A 25 2.55 -11.36 -16.49
C THR A 25 1.94 -12.71 -16.10
N PRO A 26 0.61 -12.87 -16.10
CA PRO A 26 -0.01 -14.15 -15.80
C PRO A 26 0.49 -15.20 -16.79
N PRO A 27 0.89 -16.39 -16.34
CA PRO A 27 1.35 -17.45 -17.23
C PRO A 27 0.23 -17.82 -18.20
N SER A 28 0.55 -17.82 -19.50
CA SER A 28 -0.35 -18.34 -20.53
C SER A 28 -0.72 -19.79 -20.20
N PRO A 29 -2.01 -20.17 -20.22
CA PRO A 29 -2.39 -21.53 -19.86
C PRO A 29 -1.74 -22.53 -20.84
N PRO A 30 -1.13 -23.62 -20.35
CA PRO A 30 -0.53 -24.63 -21.21
C PRO A 30 -1.62 -25.29 -22.06
N MET A 31 -1.47 -25.20 -23.37
CA MET A 31 -2.35 -25.83 -24.34
C MET A 31 -2.05 -27.33 -24.37
N GLY A 32 -2.79 -28.09 -23.54
CA GLY A 32 -2.74 -29.55 -23.51
C GLY A 32 -2.09 -30.12 -22.24
N SER A 33 -2.92 -30.61 -21.31
CA SER A 33 -2.49 -31.56 -20.29
C SER A 33 -3.67 -32.45 -19.89
N PRO A 34 -3.56 -33.79 -19.95
CA PRO A 34 -4.60 -34.69 -19.48
C PRO A 34 -4.63 -34.68 -17.96
N ARG A 35 -5.80 -34.34 -17.40
CA ARG A 35 -6.15 -34.41 -15.97
C ARG A 35 -5.41 -33.38 -15.11
N ALA A 36 -5.92 -32.15 -15.11
CA ALA A 36 -5.57 -31.15 -14.10
C ALA A 36 -5.91 -31.72 -12.71
N LEU A 37 -4.88 -32.02 -11.90
CA LEU A 37 -5.05 -32.12 -10.46
C LEU A 37 -5.71 -30.81 -9.97
N PRO A 38 -6.66 -30.87 -9.03
CA PRO A 38 -7.19 -29.65 -8.44
C PRO A 38 -6.01 -28.80 -7.94
N PRO A 39 -6.01 -27.48 -8.23
CA PRO A 39 -4.94 -26.61 -7.78
C PRO A 39 -4.78 -26.73 -6.27
N PRO A 40 -3.54 -26.64 -5.74
CA PRO A 40 -3.32 -26.64 -4.30
C PRO A 40 -4.15 -25.52 -3.65
N PRO A 41 -4.67 -25.73 -2.43
CA PRO A 41 -5.40 -24.69 -1.73
C PRO A 41 -4.53 -23.43 -1.63
N PRO A 42 -5.14 -22.23 -1.72
CA PRO A 42 -4.40 -20.98 -1.61
C PRO A 42 -3.61 -20.95 -0.30
N PRO A 43 -2.43 -20.31 -0.27
CA PRO A 43 -1.67 -20.11 0.96
C PRO A 43 -2.58 -19.54 2.04
N ARG A 44 -2.41 -20.02 3.27
CA ARG A 44 -3.08 -19.42 4.43
C ARG A 44 -2.70 -17.93 4.47
N GLY A 45 -3.69 -17.07 4.70
CA GLY A 45 -3.52 -15.62 4.71
C GLY A 45 -2.37 -15.16 5.60
N PHE A 46 -1.88 -13.94 5.35
CA PHE A 46 -0.80 -13.40 6.18
C PHE A 46 -1.34 -13.09 7.59
N PRO A 47 -0.52 -13.19 8.65
CA PRO A 47 -0.92 -12.80 10.00
C PRO A 47 -1.42 -11.34 10.11
N ILE A 48 -1.12 -10.51 9.11
CA ILE A 48 -1.63 -9.14 8.97
C ILE A 48 -3.14 -9.10 8.74
N ASP A 49 -3.70 -10.10 8.06
CA ASP A 49 -5.11 -10.12 7.66
C ASP A 49 -6.04 -10.19 8.87
N ASP A 50 -5.58 -10.79 9.97
CA ASP A 50 -6.34 -10.93 11.22
C ASP A 50 -6.54 -9.60 11.96
N ASN A 51 -5.61 -8.65 11.81
CA ASN A 51 -5.55 -7.43 12.63
C ASN A 51 -5.46 -6.14 11.80
N ILE A 52 -5.83 -6.18 10.53
CA ILE A 52 -5.78 -5.04 9.61
C ILE A 52 -6.48 -3.80 10.16
N TYR A 53 -7.59 -3.98 10.89
CA TYR A 53 -8.35 -2.88 11.50
C TYR A 53 -7.53 -2.15 12.59
N ILE A 54 -6.75 -2.88 13.37
CA ILE A 54 -5.88 -2.31 14.42
C ILE A 54 -4.78 -1.47 13.76
N LEU A 55 -4.16 -1.97 12.69
CA LEU A 55 -3.16 -1.22 11.93
C LEU A 55 -3.77 0.06 11.35
N LEU A 56 -5.00 0.00 10.84
CA LEU A 56 -5.69 1.14 10.27
C LEU A 56 -5.99 2.22 11.31
N VAL A 57 -6.45 1.81 12.50
CA VAL A 57 -6.69 2.74 13.63
C VAL A 57 -5.38 3.39 14.08
N ILE A 58 -4.30 2.62 14.25
CA ILE A 58 -2.99 3.15 14.66
C ILE A 58 -2.46 4.14 13.61
N ALA A 59 -2.56 3.80 12.33
CA ALA A 59 -2.12 4.68 11.24
C ALA A 59 -2.89 6.02 11.25
N LEU A 60 -4.20 5.97 11.49
CA LEU A 60 -5.05 7.17 11.51
C LEU A 60 -4.76 8.05 12.73
N LEU A 61 -4.59 7.45 13.91
CA LEU A 61 -4.18 8.16 15.13
C LEU A 61 -2.79 8.78 14.98
N PHE A 62 -1.82 8.04 14.42
CA PHE A 62 -0.46 8.52 14.22
C PHE A 62 -0.40 9.64 13.18
N GLY A 63 -1.16 9.53 12.09
CA GLY A 63 -1.32 10.60 11.11
C GLY A 63 -1.92 11.86 11.72
N ALA A 64 -2.98 11.72 12.53
CA ALA A 64 -3.59 12.84 13.25
C ALA A 64 -2.62 13.49 14.25
N TYR A 65 -1.81 12.69 14.96
CA TYR A 65 -0.78 13.18 15.87
C TYR A 65 0.26 14.05 15.14
N ILE A 66 0.80 13.59 14.01
CA ILE A 66 1.78 14.36 13.21
C ILE A 66 1.18 15.69 12.76
N VAL A 67 -0.08 15.70 12.33
CA VAL A 67 -0.76 16.94 11.91
C VAL A 67 -0.96 17.87 13.11
N TYR A 68 -1.34 17.34 14.27
CA TYR A 68 -1.49 18.10 15.51
C TYR A 68 -0.17 18.76 15.92
N GLU A 69 0.91 17.98 15.99
CA GLU A 69 2.24 18.47 16.36
C GLU A 69 2.76 19.53 15.39
N SER A 70 2.67 19.27 14.08
CA SER A 70 3.26 20.14 13.06
C SER A 70 2.49 21.45 12.81
N LYS A 71 1.19 21.52 13.09
CA LYS A 71 0.36 22.69 12.75
C LYS A 71 -0.25 23.42 13.94
N PHE A 72 -0.42 22.75 15.07
CA PHE A 72 -1.15 23.32 16.20
C PHE A 72 -0.26 23.62 17.40
N LYS A 73 0.83 22.87 17.63
CA LYS A 73 1.74 23.12 18.76
C LYS A 73 2.68 24.33 18.59
N THR A 74 2.92 24.78 17.36
CA THR A 74 3.88 25.87 17.06
C THR A 74 3.27 27.27 16.98
N LYS A 75 1.99 27.46 17.36
CA LYS A 75 1.27 28.73 17.20
C LYS A 75 1.01 29.54 18.48
N THR A 76 1.81 29.37 19.52
CA THR A 76 1.92 30.35 20.61
C THR A 76 3.30 31.01 20.57
N PRO A 77 3.49 32.08 19.80
CA PRO A 77 4.48 33.08 20.16
C PRO A 77 4.04 33.74 21.47
N ILE A 78 4.91 33.72 22.47
CA ILE A 78 4.79 34.54 23.68
C ILE A 78 5.12 35.99 23.28
#